data_AF-A0A1G1WC94-F1
#
_entry.id   AF-A0A1G1WC94-F1
#
_cell.length_a   1.000
_cell.length_b   1.000
_cell.length_c   1.000
_cell.angle_alpha   90.00
_cell.angle_beta   90.00
_cell.angle_gamma   90.00
#
_symmetry.space_group_name_H-M   'P 1'
#
loop_
_entity.id
_entity.type
_entity.pdbx_description
1 polymer ?
#
loop_
_entity_poly.entity_id
_entity_poly.type
_entity_poly.pdbx_seq_one_letter_code
_entity_poly.pdbx_strand_id
1 'polypeptide(L)'
;MGRDAKKTEKTVTQITEELLEIIGVAATVVTAFVDGVIQVKIDGEDIPILIGRHGENLESLQLVLGILVNRKLNSKDYLPLVVEIGDWRKKREEYLKSVVEKAASVLRDEGTTFYNLPPMSPQDRRLVHIITGDHPELITESEGEEGNRRVVIRKAKDAT
;
A
#
# COMPACT_ATOMS: atom_id res chain seq x y z
N MET A 1 17.12 23.68 11.57
CA MET A 1 16.40 22.53 10.99
C MET A 1 17.15 21.20 11.10
N GLY A 2 18.45 21.10 10.81
CA GLY A 2 19.15 19.79 10.84
C GLY A 2 19.32 19.08 12.21
N ARG A 3 19.30 19.81 13.34
CA ARG A 3 19.44 19.22 14.69
C ARG A 3 18.15 18.58 15.20
N ASP A 4 16.99 19.12 14.82
CA ASP A 4 15.69 18.56 15.21
C ASP A 4 15.34 17.33 14.37
N ALA A 5 15.68 17.33 13.07
CA ALA A 5 15.43 16.19 12.17
C ALA A 5 16.12 14.91 12.66
N LYS A 6 17.42 14.96 12.97
CA LYS A 6 18.15 13.78 13.50
C LYS A 6 17.60 13.27 14.83
N LYS A 7 17.12 14.18 15.68
CA LYS A 7 16.49 13.80 16.96
C LYS A 7 15.15 13.10 16.70
N THR A 8 14.35 13.64 15.79
CA THR A 8 13.09 13.04 15.34
C THR A 8 13.32 11.65 14.75
N GLU A 9 14.23 11.51 13.80
CA GLU A 9 14.60 10.23 13.17
C GLU A 9 14.97 9.20 14.23
N LYS A 10 15.88 9.54 15.15
CA LYS A 10 16.29 8.64 16.24
C LYS A 10 15.12 8.23 17.14
N THR A 11 14.24 9.18 17.48
CA THR A 11 13.07 8.91 18.33
C THR A 11 12.10 7.95 17.64
N VAL A 12 11.85 8.16 16.35
CA VAL A 12 10.94 7.32 15.55
C VAL A 12 11.51 5.93 15.37
N THR A 13 12.82 5.80 15.07
CA THR A 13 13.50 4.51 14.98
C THR A 13 13.32 3.72 16.28
N GLN A 14 13.61 4.35 17.43
CA GLN A 14 13.47 3.69 18.73
C GLN A 14 12.02 3.22 19.01
N ILE A 15 11.02 4.07 18.75
CA ILE A 15 9.60 3.69 18.95
C ILE A 15 9.22 2.52 18.05
N THR A 16 9.70 2.52 16.81
CA THR A 16 9.40 1.46 15.84
C THR A 16 10.05 0.15 16.26
N GLU A 17 11.32 0.18 16.69
CA GLU A 17 12.04 -1.00 17.20
C GLU A 17 11.37 -1.58 18.45
N GLU A 18 11.01 -0.73 19.43
CA GLU A 18 10.27 -1.16 20.64
C GLU A 18 8.92 -1.80 20.28
N LEU A 19 8.19 -1.26 19.30
CA LEU A 19 6.93 -1.82 18.84
C LEU A 19 7.13 -3.18 18.16
N LEU A 20 8.14 -3.31 17.31
CA LEU A 20 8.47 -4.57 16.63
C LEU A 20 8.91 -5.66 17.61
N GLU A 21 9.64 -5.28 18.66
CA GLU A 21 10.03 -6.18 19.75
C GLU A 21 8.79 -6.71 20.50
N ILE A 22 7.81 -5.85 20.82
CA ILE A 22 6.54 -6.27 21.45
C ILE A 22 5.76 -7.23 20.56
N ILE A 23 5.78 -7.03 19.24
CA ILE A 23 5.11 -7.90 18.26
C ILE A 23 5.88 -9.22 18.08
N GLY A 24 7.19 -9.24 18.38
CA GLY A 24 8.06 -10.40 18.21
C GLY A 24 8.58 -10.55 16.78
N VAL A 25 8.79 -9.44 16.06
CA VAL A 25 9.29 -9.44 14.68
C VAL A 25 10.71 -8.90 14.62
N ALA A 26 11.64 -9.71 14.11
CA ALA A 26 13.01 -9.28 13.86
C ALA A 26 13.11 -8.54 12.52
N ALA A 27 13.34 -7.23 12.57
CA ALA A 27 13.54 -6.40 11.38
C ALA A 27 14.49 -5.22 11.65
N THR A 28 15.06 -4.70 10.59
CA THR A 28 15.88 -3.47 10.58
C THR A 28 14.98 -2.29 10.26
N VAL A 29 15.16 -1.19 11.01
CA VAL A 29 14.40 0.05 10.81
C VAL A 29 15.34 1.17 10.36
N VAL A 30 15.00 1.82 9.26
CA VAL A 30 15.67 3.03 8.78
C VAL A 30 14.65 4.16 8.74
N THR A 31 14.94 5.26 9.42
CA THR A 31 14.09 6.45 9.42
C THR A 31 14.78 7.62 8.74
N ALA A 32 14.04 8.38 7.94
CA ALA A 32 14.48 9.64 7.37
C ALA A 32 13.40 10.72 7.52
N PHE A 33 13.80 11.98 7.73
CA PHE A 33 12.91 13.12 7.68
C PHE A 33 13.15 13.93 6.40
N VAL A 34 12.23 13.81 5.45
CA VAL A 34 12.36 14.37 4.09
C VAL A 34 11.15 15.23 3.79
N ASP A 35 11.37 16.50 3.43
CA ASP A 35 10.32 17.45 3.02
C ASP A 35 9.13 17.56 3.98
N GLY A 36 9.38 17.46 5.29
CA GLY A 36 8.35 17.54 6.32
C GLY A 36 7.63 16.21 6.61
N VAL A 37 8.02 15.12 5.96
CA VAL A 37 7.44 13.78 6.11
C VAL A 37 8.45 12.85 6.79
N ILE A 38 7.96 12.08 7.75
CA ILE A 38 8.72 11.00 8.38
C ILE A 38 8.56 9.75 7.51
N GLN A 39 9.67 9.26 6.97
CA GLN A 39 9.72 8.01 6.22
C GLN A 39 10.32 6.92 7.09
N VAL A 40 9.61 5.82 7.26
CA VAL A 40 10.06 4.65 8.02
C VAL A 40 10.14 3.47 7.07
N LYS A 41 11.34 2.95 6.84
CA LYS A 41 11.59 1.74 6.05
C LYS A 41 11.89 0.58 6.99
N ILE A 42 11.21 -0.53 6.80
CA ILE A 42 11.37 -1.75 7.60
C ILE A 42 11.71 -2.91 6.65
N ASP A 43 12.83 -3.58 6.92
CA ASP A 43 13.32 -4.71 6.14
C ASP A 43 13.75 -5.86 7.05
N GLY A 44 13.53 -7.11 6.65
CA GLY A 44 13.85 -8.28 7.45
C GLY A 44 13.24 -9.56 6.88
N GLU A 45 13.50 -10.69 7.53
CA GLU A 45 12.99 -11.99 7.08
C GLU A 45 11.53 -12.23 7.50
N ASP A 46 11.15 -11.78 8.70
CA ASP A 46 9.81 -11.98 9.29
C ASP A 46 8.82 -10.85 8.97
N ILE A 47 9.12 -9.98 8.01
CA ILE A 47 8.26 -8.84 7.65
C ILE A 47 6.92 -9.17 6.95
N PRO A 48 6.65 -10.36 6.36
CA PRO A 48 5.35 -10.63 5.74
C PRO A 48 4.15 -10.46 6.69
N ILE A 49 4.32 -10.75 7.98
CA ILE A 49 3.27 -10.55 8.99
C ILE A 49 2.94 -9.07 9.18
N LEU A 50 3.92 -8.17 9.04
CA LEU A 50 3.72 -6.74 9.15
C LEU A 50 2.98 -6.16 7.93
N ILE A 51 3.06 -6.83 6.78
CA ILE A 51 2.31 -6.45 5.58
C ILE A 51 0.86 -6.90 5.72
N GLY A 52 0.65 -8.15 6.13
CA GLY A 52 -0.68 -8.75 6.23
C GLY A 52 -1.34 -8.96 4.86
N ARG A 53 -2.60 -9.39 4.87
CA ARG A 53 -3.36 -9.63 3.65
C ARG A 53 -3.61 -8.29 2.94
N HIS A 54 -3.21 -8.19 1.66
CA HIS A 54 -3.38 -6.98 0.84
C HIS A 54 -2.82 -5.68 1.46
N GLY A 55 -1.86 -5.76 2.40
CA GLY A 55 -1.30 -4.59 3.07
C GLY A 55 -2.10 -4.06 4.28
N GLU A 56 -3.12 -4.78 4.75
CA GLU A 56 -3.97 -4.31 5.87
C GLU A 56 -3.18 -4.07 7.17
N ASN A 57 -2.19 -4.91 7.47
CA ASN A 57 -1.36 -4.72 8.67
C ASN A 57 -0.38 -3.56 8.48
N LEU A 58 0.13 -3.34 7.26
CA LEU A 58 1.00 -2.20 6.95
C LEU A 58 0.27 -0.88 7.20
N GLU A 59 -0.96 -0.75 6.71
CA GLU A 59 -1.78 0.45 6.90
C GLU A 59 -2.10 0.66 8.40
N SER A 60 -2.42 -0.43 9.11
CA SER A 60 -2.68 -0.39 10.55
C SER A 60 -1.44 0.02 11.35
N LEU A 61 -0.27 -0.53 11.00
CA LEU A 61 1.00 -0.20 11.61
C LEU A 61 1.35 1.28 11.39
N GLN A 62 1.18 1.78 10.16
CA GLN A 62 1.40 3.18 9.84
C GLN A 62 0.50 4.11 10.69
N LEU A 63 -0.78 3.76 10.83
CA LEU A 63 -1.72 4.52 11.65
C LEU A 63 -1.28 4.56 13.12
N VAL A 64 -1.02 3.41 13.72
CA VAL A 64 -0.63 3.30 15.13
C VAL A 64 0.69 4.02 15.37
N LEU A 65 1.69 3.79 14.52
CA LEU A 65 3.00 4.44 14.62
C LEU A 65 2.89 5.96 14.46
N GLY A 66 2.08 6.43 13.52
CA GLY A 66 1.80 7.86 13.33
C GLY A 66 1.21 8.51 14.57
N ILE A 67 0.26 7.84 15.25
CA ILE A 67 -0.32 8.32 16.52
C ILE A 67 0.73 8.34 17.64
N LEU A 68 1.51 7.27 17.79
CA LEU A 68 2.55 7.14 18.83
C LEU A 68 3.64 8.20 18.69
N VAL A 69 4.16 8.37 17.48
CA VAL A 69 5.22 9.32 17.15
C VAL A 69 4.76 10.76 17.41
N ASN A 70 3.59 11.13 16.90
CA ASN A 70 3.07 12.49 17.08
C ASN A 70 2.82 12.82 18.57
N ARG A 71 2.31 11.85 19.35
CA ARG A 71 2.18 12.01 20.80
C ARG A 71 3.53 12.14 21.50
N LYS A 72 4.53 11.33 21.14
CA LYS A 72 5.85 11.34 21.81
C LYS A 72 6.65 12.60 21.50
N LEU A 73 6.60 13.09 20.26
CA LEU A 73 7.32 14.29 19.85
C LEU A 73 6.69 15.58 20.38
N ASN A 74 5.43 15.51 20.86
CA ASN A 74 4.65 16.66 21.33
C ASN A 74 4.70 17.83 20.32
N SER A 75 4.66 17.48 19.03
CA SER A 75 4.71 18.46 17.95
C SER A 75 3.42 19.28 17.97
N LYS A 76 3.55 20.60 17.76
CA LYS A 76 2.37 21.49 17.64
C LYS A 76 1.52 21.12 16.44
N ASP A 77 2.18 20.70 15.36
CA ASP A 77 1.57 20.30 14.10
C ASP A 77 1.73 18.79 13.91
N TYR A 78 0.71 18.17 13.32
CA TYR A 78 0.76 16.76 12.95
C TYR A 78 1.84 16.54 11.89
N LEU A 79 2.80 15.66 12.19
CA LEU A 79 3.84 15.22 11.26
C LEU A 79 3.35 14.00 10.49
N PRO A 80 3.21 14.10 9.15
CA PRO A 80 2.89 12.96 8.31
C PRO A 80 3.97 11.87 8.44
N LEU A 81 3.53 10.63 8.54
CA LEU A 81 4.40 9.47 8.62
C LEU A 81 3.97 8.44 7.58
N VAL A 82 4.95 7.93 6.83
CA VAL A 82 4.75 6.88 5.83
C VAL A 82 5.63 5.69 6.18
N VAL A 83 5.04 4.50 6.16
CA VAL A 83 5.75 3.24 6.37
C VAL A 83 5.90 2.50 5.05
N GLU A 84 7.11 2.01 4.80
CA GLU A 84 7.45 1.11 3.72
C GLU A 84 8.03 -0.19 4.29
N ILE A 85 7.55 -1.34 3.80
CA ILE A 85 7.99 -2.66 4.25
C ILE A 85 8.36 -3.50 3.03
N GLY A 86 9.63 -3.89 2.91
CA GLY A 86 10.11 -4.82 1.88
C GLY A 86 9.72 -4.47 0.44
N ASP A 87 9.65 -3.17 0.11
CA ASP A 87 9.17 -2.62 -1.16
C ASP A 87 7.75 -3.09 -1.57
N TRP A 88 6.89 -3.39 -0.59
CA TRP A 88 5.55 -3.96 -0.80
C TRP A 88 4.71 -3.18 -1.80
N ARG A 89 4.64 -1.84 -1.66
CA ARG A 89 3.79 -1.01 -2.52
C ARG A 89 4.18 -1.11 -3.99
N LYS A 90 5.48 -1.08 -4.28
CA LYS A 90 6.02 -1.26 -5.63
C LYS A 90 5.72 -2.64 -6.19
N LYS A 91 6.01 -3.70 -5.42
CA LYS A 91 5.72 -5.09 -5.81
C LYS A 91 4.23 -5.32 -6.03
N ARG A 92 3.38 -4.67 -5.22
CA ARG A 92 1.92 -4.76 -5.33
C ARG A 92 1.43 -4.08 -6.60
N GLU A 93 1.97 -2.92 -6.94
CA GLU A 93 1.69 -2.23 -8.19
C GLU A 93 2.08 -3.07 -9.40
N GLU A 94 3.31 -3.60 -9.44
CA GLU A 94 3.79 -4.47 -10.51
C GLU A 94 2.92 -5.72 -10.66
N TYR A 95 2.54 -6.34 -9.55
CA TYR A 95 1.60 -7.47 -9.55
C TYR A 95 0.26 -7.07 -10.16
N LEU A 96 -0.35 -5.96 -9.75
CA LEU A 96 -1.64 -5.53 -10.27
C LEU A 96 -1.57 -5.14 -11.76
N LYS A 97 -0.44 -4.59 -12.23
CA LYS A 97 -0.19 -4.38 -13.66
C LYS A 97 -0.23 -5.69 -14.43
N SER A 98 0.49 -6.72 -13.97
CA SER A 98 0.46 -8.04 -14.61
C SER A 98 -0.94 -8.67 -14.63
N VAL A 99 -1.76 -8.40 -13.61
CA VAL A 99 -3.15 -8.86 -13.53
C VAL A 99 -4.02 -8.17 -14.57
N VAL A 100 -3.87 -6.85 -14.76
CA VAL A 100 -4.60 -6.09 -15.79
C VAL A 100 -4.17 -6.53 -17.19
N GLU A 101 -2.87 -6.69 -17.44
CA GLU A 101 -2.35 -7.18 -18.72
C GLU A 101 -2.89 -8.57 -19.07
N LYS A 102 -2.95 -9.48 -18.08
CA LYS A 102 -3.56 -10.79 -18.25
C LYS A 102 -5.04 -10.69 -18.56
N ALA A 103 -5.78 -9.84 -17.85
CA ALA A 103 -7.19 -9.60 -18.13
C ALA A 103 -7.40 -9.05 -19.54
N ALA A 104 -6.58 -8.10 -19.98
CA ALA A 104 -6.59 -7.57 -21.35
C ALA A 104 -6.39 -8.69 -22.37
N SER A 105 -5.43 -9.58 -22.13
CA SER A 105 -5.17 -10.71 -23.03
C SER A 105 -6.33 -11.68 -23.12
N VAL A 106 -6.92 -12.06 -21.98
CA VAL A 106 -8.09 -12.96 -21.95
C VAL A 106 -9.31 -12.30 -22.60
N LEU A 107 -9.47 -10.99 -22.44
CA LEU A 107 -10.57 -10.27 -23.05
C LEU A 107 -10.38 -10.14 -24.56
N ARG A 108 -9.17 -10.15 -25.13
CA ARG A 108 -9.03 -10.14 -26.60
C ARG A 108 -9.64 -11.36 -27.29
N ASP A 109 -9.77 -12.48 -26.58
CA ASP A 109 -10.36 -13.70 -27.13
C ASP A 109 -11.86 -13.52 -27.43
N GLU A 110 -12.31 -14.14 -28.53
CA GLU A 110 -13.72 -14.17 -28.91
C GLU A 110 -14.53 -14.94 -27.86
N GLY A 111 -15.64 -14.35 -27.39
CA GLY A 111 -16.54 -14.97 -26.41
C GLY A 111 -16.33 -14.52 -24.95
N THR A 112 -15.19 -13.93 -24.58
CA THR A 112 -14.99 -13.39 -23.23
C THR A 112 -15.31 -11.90 -23.19
N THR A 113 -16.21 -11.50 -22.27
CA THR A 113 -16.71 -10.11 -22.17
C THR A 113 -16.31 -9.43 -20.85
N PHE A 114 -15.93 -10.19 -19.83
CA PHE A 114 -15.46 -9.68 -18.54
C PHE A 114 -14.45 -10.62 -17.87
N TYR A 115 -13.65 -10.07 -16.97
CA TYR A 115 -12.67 -10.78 -16.14
C TYR A 115 -12.84 -10.34 -14.68
N ASN A 116 -13.18 -11.29 -13.81
CA ASN A 116 -13.36 -11.02 -12.38
C ASN A 116 -12.03 -11.09 -11.64
N LEU A 117 -11.68 -10.05 -10.90
CA LEU A 117 -10.55 -10.09 -9.97
C LEU A 117 -10.97 -10.64 -8.60
N PRO A 118 -10.02 -11.18 -7.81
CA PRO A 118 -10.28 -11.47 -6.40
C PRO A 118 -10.69 -10.21 -5.62
N PRO A 119 -11.43 -10.36 -4.49
CA PRO A 119 -11.67 -9.26 -3.57
C PRO A 119 -10.36 -8.58 -3.14
N MET A 120 -10.38 -7.26 -3.03
CA MET A 120 -9.18 -6.47 -2.72
C MET A 120 -9.53 -5.16 -2.00
N SER A 121 -8.52 -4.56 -1.35
CA SER A 121 -8.69 -3.33 -0.58
C SER A 121 -9.17 -2.16 -1.47
N PRO A 122 -9.81 -1.12 -0.91
CA PRO A 122 -10.17 0.09 -1.66
C PRO A 122 -8.98 0.72 -2.41
N GLN A 123 -7.78 0.67 -1.80
CA GLN A 123 -6.55 1.17 -2.41
C GLN A 123 -6.15 0.35 -3.65
N ASP A 124 -6.16 -0.98 -3.54
CA ASP A 124 -5.88 -1.88 -4.66
C ASP A 124 -6.91 -1.68 -5.79
N ARG A 125 -8.20 -1.55 -5.46
CA ARG A 125 -9.26 -1.29 -6.47
C ARG A 125 -8.97 0.00 -7.23
N ARG A 126 -8.64 1.08 -6.50
CA ARG A 126 -8.26 2.36 -7.12
C ARG A 126 -7.03 2.20 -8.01
N LEU A 127 -6.03 1.45 -7.58
CA LEU A 127 -4.82 1.22 -8.36
C LEU A 127 -5.12 0.43 -9.65
N VAL A 128 -5.97 -0.59 -9.60
CA VAL A 128 -6.44 -1.31 -10.80
C VAL A 128 -7.17 -0.37 -11.77
N HIS A 129 -8.07 0.50 -11.27
CA HIS A 129 -8.75 1.50 -12.10
C HIS A 129 -7.76 2.44 -12.79
N ILE A 130 -6.73 2.90 -12.08
CA ILE A 130 -5.68 3.77 -12.63
C ILE A 130 -4.87 3.03 -13.70
N ILE A 131 -4.38 1.83 -13.40
CA ILE A 131 -3.60 1.02 -14.33
C ILE A 131 -4.42 0.71 -15.59
N THR A 132 -5.72 0.43 -15.44
CA THR A 132 -6.59 0.14 -16.59
C THR A 132 -6.84 1.38 -17.44
N GLY A 133 -6.64 2.59 -16.91
CA GLY A 133 -6.70 3.83 -17.69
C GLY A 133 -5.68 3.89 -18.84
N ASP A 134 -4.61 3.10 -18.77
CA ASP A 134 -3.62 2.95 -19.86
C ASP A 134 -4.09 1.97 -20.96
N HIS A 135 -5.25 1.32 -20.79
CA HIS A 135 -5.86 0.36 -21.72
C HIS A 135 -7.22 0.88 -22.23
N PRO A 136 -7.26 1.65 -23.32
CA PRO A 136 -8.49 2.28 -23.82
C PRO A 136 -9.57 1.27 -24.25
N GLU A 137 -9.19 0.02 -24.53
CA GLU A 137 -10.09 -1.07 -24.87
C GLU A 137 -10.79 -1.70 -23.65
N LEU A 138 -10.47 -1.26 -22.43
CA LEU A 138 -10.97 -1.82 -21.18
C LEU A 138 -11.71 -0.77 -20.34
N ILE A 139 -12.68 -1.24 -19.57
CA ILE A 139 -13.35 -0.48 -18.50
C ILE A 139 -13.41 -1.31 -17.23
N THR A 140 -13.55 -0.64 -16.09
CA THR A 140 -13.53 -1.27 -14.79
C THR A 140 -14.68 -0.81 -13.91
N GLU A 141 -15.27 -1.76 -13.18
CA GLU A 141 -16.32 -1.48 -12.20
C GLU A 141 -16.04 -2.23 -10.89
N SER A 142 -16.37 -1.61 -9.75
CA SER A 142 -16.22 -2.26 -8.45
C SER A 142 -17.55 -2.81 -7.94
N GLU A 143 -17.70 -4.14 -8.00
CA GLU A 143 -18.91 -4.88 -7.64
C GLU A 143 -18.75 -5.62 -6.30
N GLY A 144 -19.86 -5.82 -5.57
CA GLY A 144 -19.91 -6.52 -4.29
C GLY A 144 -19.91 -5.62 -3.05
N GLU A 145 -20.16 -6.21 -1.88
CA GLU A 145 -20.15 -5.54 -0.57
C GLU A 145 -18.75 -5.52 0.05
N GLU A 146 -18.50 -4.59 0.99
CA GLU A 146 -17.19 -4.45 1.63
C GLU A 146 -16.73 -5.77 2.28
N GLY A 147 -15.44 -6.09 2.15
CA GLY A 147 -14.87 -7.42 2.47
C GLY A 147 -14.90 -8.43 1.32
N ASN A 148 -15.92 -8.38 0.45
CA ASN A 148 -16.01 -9.19 -0.78
C ASN A 148 -15.94 -8.35 -2.07
N ARG A 149 -15.76 -7.04 -1.93
CA ARG A 149 -15.78 -6.09 -3.04
C ARG A 149 -14.56 -6.29 -3.93
N ARG A 150 -14.79 -6.35 -5.24
CA ARG A 150 -13.78 -6.67 -6.26
C ARG A 150 -13.90 -5.75 -7.45
N VAL A 151 -12.85 -5.69 -8.28
CA VAL A 151 -12.91 -5.06 -9.61
C VAL A 151 -13.28 -6.11 -10.65
N VAL A 152 -14.22 -5.75 -11.52
CA VAL A 152 -14.56 -6.47 -12.74
C VAL A 152 -14.02 -5.65 -13.90
N ILE A 153 -13.16 -6.26 -14.71
CA ILE A 153 -12.61 -5.66 -15.94
C ILE A 153 -13.49 -6.12 -17.11
N ARG A 154 -13.94 -5.21 -17.96
CA ARG A 154 -14.79 -5.49 -19.12
C ARG A 154 -14.18 -4.86 -20.36
N LYS A 155 -14.57 -5.34 -21.55
CA LYS A 155 -14.31 -4.61 -22.79
C LYS A 155 -15.03 -3.26 -22.74
N ALA A 156 -14.34 -2.19 -23.14
CA ALA A 156 -15.03 -0.99 -23.56
C ALA A 156 -15.98 -1.38 -24.70
N LYS A 157 -17.26 -1.02 -24.60
CA LYS A 157 -18.14 -1.13 -25.76
C LYS A 157 -17.58 -0.18 -26.82
N ASP A 158 -17.43 -0.65 -28.06
CA ASP A 158 -17.12 0.22 -29.17
C ASP A 158 -18.07 1.43 -29.08
N ALA A 159 -17.51 2.62 -28.93
CA ALA A 159 -18.26 3.85 -29.08
C ALA A 159 -18.73 3.87 -30.53
N THR A 160 -19.95 3.37 -30.75
CA THR A 160 -20.63 3.39 -32.04
C THR A 160 -20.96 4.83 -32.41
#